data_AF-A0AAU6AI10-F1
#
_entry.id   AF-A0AAU6AI10-F1
#
_cell.length_a   1.000
_cell.length_b   1.000
_cell.length_c   1.000
_cell.angle_alpha   90.00
_cell.angle_beta   90.00
_cell.angle_gamma   90.00
#
_symmetry.space_group_name_H-M   'P 1'
#
loop_
_entity.id
_entity.type
_entity.pdbx_description
1 polymer ?
#
loop_
_entity_poly.entity_id
_entity_poly.type
_entity_poly.pdbx_seq_one_letter_code
_entity_poly.pdbx_strand_id
1 'polypeptide(L)'
;MHQLTGLDVTAISIDELIAEGPTRVVAVATNSGTGIHNTPWTMTVLELVDVLNGEITKRRSCYQNTALLRDISREREAALAQNPAQR
;
A
#
# COMPACT_ATOMS: atom_id res chain seq x y z
N MET A 1 -0.23 8.46 2.26
CA MET A 1 0.38 7.80 1.09
C MET A 1 -0.67 7.09 0.22
N HIS A 2 -1.52 6.22 0.78
CA HIS A 2 -2.47 5.39 0.02
C HIS A 2 -3.46 6.20 -0.86
N GLN A 3 -3.95 7.34 -0.35
CA GLN A 3 -4.82 8.24 -1.12
C GLN A 3 -4.11 8.91 -2.30
N LEU A 4 -2.81 9.16 -2.19
CA LEU A 4 -2.04 9.84 -3.24
C LEU A 4 -1.58 8.89 -4.35
N THR A 5 -1.44 7.61 -4.05
CA THR A 5 -1.04 6.58 -5.03
C THR A 5 -2.22 6.06 -5.85
N GLY A 6 -3.46 6.29 -5.38
CA GLY A 6 -4.67 5.75 -6.01
C GLY A 6 -4.82 4.26 -5.76
N LEU A 7 -4.32 3.80 -4.61
CA LEU A 7 -4.53 2.44 -4.15
C LEU A 7 -6.03 2.13 -4.09
N ASP A 8 -6.41 1.02 -4.71
CA ASP A 8 -7.72 0.42 -4.54
C ASP A 8 -7.66 -0.59 -3.39
N VAL A 9 -8.23 -0.21 -2.25
CA VAL A 9 -8.26 -1.06 -1.04
C VAL A 9 -9.09 -2.33 -1.25
N THR A 10 -10.03 -2.32 -2.20
CA THR A 10 -10.86 -3.49 -2.53
C THR A 10 -10.12 -4.48 -3.44
N ALA A 11 -9.04 -4.03 -4.08
CA ALA A 11 -8.18 -4.86 -4.93
C ALA A 11 -6.95 -5.41 -4.19
N ILE A 12 -6.88 -5.28 -2.86
CA ILE A 12 -5.82 -5.91 -2.06
C ILE A 12 -6.13 -7.40 -1.94
N SER A 13 -5.23 -8.25 -2.42
CA SER A 13 -5.28 -9.70 -2.19
C SER A 13 -4.16 -10.13 -1.25
N ILE A 14 -4.47 -11.05 -0.33
CA ILE A 14 -3.46 -11.76 0.45
C ILE A 14 -3.20 -13.07 -0.28
N ASP A 15 -1.98 -13.22 -0.76
CA ASP A 15 -1.57 -14.37 -1.56
C ASP A 15 -0.99 -15.47 -0.66
N GLU A 16 -0.29 -15.09 0.41
CA GLU A 16 0.31 -16.01 1.37
C GLU A 16 0.35 -15.44 2.79
N LEU A 17 0.18 -16.32 3.79
CA LEU A 17 0.36 -16.01 5.21
C LEU A 17 1.37 -16.98 5.82
N ILE A 18 2.45 -16.42 6.37
CA ILE A 18 3.53 -17.18 7.00
C ILE A 18 3.59 -16.77 8.46
N ALA A 19 3.26 -17.70 9.37
CA ALA A 19 3.41 -17.48 10.80
C ALA A 19 4.85 -17.74 11.24
N GLU A 20 5.48 -16.76 11.91
CA GLU A 20 6.78 -16.89 12.55
C GLU A 20 6.57 -16.97 14.07
N GLY A 21 6.14 -18.14 14.53
CA GLY A 21 5.78 -18.36 15.93
C GLY A 21 4.42 -17.75 16.32
N PRO A 22 4.15 -17.60 17.63
CA PRO A 22 2.81 -17.25 18.12
C PRO A 22 2.46 -15.76 18.00
N THR A 23 3.45 -14.90 17.73
CA THR A 23 3.29 -13.44 17.85
C THR A 23 3.65 -12.67 16.58
N ARG A 24 3.92 -13.35 15.47
CA ARG A 24 4.33 -12.69 14.24
C ARG A 24 3.81 -13.41 13.01
N VAL A 25 3.34 -12.61 12.06
CA VAL A 25 2.86 -13.06 10.75
C VAL A 25 3.50 -12.19 9.67
N VAL A 26 4.00 -12.84 8.63
CA VAL A 26 4.33 -12.19 7.35
C VAL A 26 3.15 -12.46 6.41
N ALA A 27 2.54 -11.41 5.88
CA ALA A 27 1.60 -11.53 4.78
C ALA A 27 2.28 -11.10 3.48
N VAL A 28 2.21 -11.96 2.47
CA VAL A 28 2.53 -11.62 1.08
C VAL A 28 1.22 -11.21 0.44
N ALA A 29 1.16 -9.97 -0.03
CA ALA A 29 -0.05 -9.40 -0.62
C ALA A 29 0.26 -8.78 -1.98
N THR A 30 -0.76 -8.73 -2.83
CA THR A 30 -0.75 -7.94 -4.05
C THR A 30 -1.63 -6.71 -3.84
N ASN A 31 -1.03 -5.53 -4.01
CA ASN A 31 -1.74 -4.25 -3.98
C ASN A 31 -1.85 -3.70 -5.40
N SER A 32 -2.99 -3.10 -5.71
CA SER A 32 -3.24 -2.49 -7.01
C SER A 32 -3.88 -1.12 -6.89
N GLY A 33 -3.77 -0.30 -7.93
CA GLY A 33 -4.38 1.01 -7.97
C GLY A 33 -4.21 1.70 -9.32
N THR A 34 -4.64 2.94 -9.37
CA THR A 34 -4.64 3.74 -10.60
C THR A 34 -4.02 5.12 -10.36
N GLY A 35 -2.98 5.44 -11.13
CA GLY A 35 -2.32 6.74 -11.13
C GLY A 35 -3.20 7.85 -11.71
N ILE A 36 -2.71 9.10 -11.70
CA ILE A 36 -3.50 10.27 -12.14
C ILE A 36 -3.84 10.25 -13.65
N HIS A 37 -3.04 9.57 -14.46
CA HIS A 37 -3.26 9.44 -15.91
C HIS A 37 -4.02 8.15 -16.29
N ASN A 38 -4.81 7.60 -15.37
CA ASN A 38 -5.48 6.30 -15.53
C ASN A 38 -4.52 5.13 -15.80
N THR A 39 -3.23 5.28 -15.48
CA THR A 39 -2.24 4.21 -15.60
C THR A 39 -2.42 3.25 -14.42
N PRO A 40 -2.79 1.98 -14.67
CA PRO A 40 -2.91 1.00 -13.61
C PRO A 40 -1.51 0.62 -13.11
N TRP A 41 -1.43 0.29 -11.83
CA TRP A 41 -0.24 -0.30 -11.24
C TRP A 41 -0.65 -1.46 -10.32
N THR A 42 0.24 -2.44 -10.22
CA THR A 42 0.12 -3.57 -9.31
C THR A 42 1.50 -3.91 -8.78
N MET A 43 1.60 -4.34 -7.52
CA MET A 43 2.87 -4.73 -6.93
C MET A 43 2.69 -5.66 -5.74
N THR A 44 3.72 -6.45 -5.47
CA THR A 44 3.82 -7.21 -4.23
C THR A 44 4.15 -6.30 -3.06
N VAL A 45 3.49 -6.55 -1.93
CA VAL A 45 3.73 -5.91 -0.63
C VAL A 45 3.90 -6.99 0.41
N LEU A 46 4.98 -6.89 1.18
CA LEU A 46 5.19 -7.73 2.36
C LEU A 46 4.77 -6.96 3.60
N GLU A 47 3.84 -7.51 4.36
CA GLU A 47 3.39 -6.96 5.63
C GLU A 47 3.94 -7.79 6.77
N LEU A 48 4.78 -7.19 7.61
CA LEU A 48 5.24 -7.81 8.84
C LEU A 48 4.36 -7.33 10.00
N VAL A 49 3.58 -8.25 10.56
CA VAL A 49 2.56 -7.99 11.57
C VAL A 49 2.95 -8.68 12.88
N ASP A 50 3.15 -7.89 13.95
CA ASP A 50 3.31 -8.43 15.30
C ASP A 50 1.92 -8.47 15.98
N VAL A 51 1.56 -9.64 16.52
CA VAL A 51 0.28 -9.93 17.19
C VAL A 51 0.53 -10.31 18.64
N LEU A 52 -0.17 -9.67 19.58
CA LEU A 52 -0.15 -10.03 20.99
C LEU A 52 -1.60 -10.09 21.49
N ASN A 53 -1.95 -11.19 22.18
CA ASN A 53 -3.30 -11.42 22.71
C ASN A 53 -4.43 -11.25 21.67
N GLY A 54 -4.17 -11.65 20.41
CA GLY A 54 -5.12 -11.50 19.31
C GLY A 54 -5.19 -10.11 18.69
N GLU A 55 -4.44 -9.14 19.19
CA GLU A 55 -4.41 -7.78 18.66
C GLU A 55 -3.13 -7.50 17.86
N ILE A 56 -3.27 -6.74 16.77
CA ILE A 56 -2.13 -6.24 16.01
C ILE A 56 -1.49 -5.10 16.77
N THR A 57 -0.25 -5.30 17.23
CA THR A 57 0.51 -4.28 17.99
C THR A 57 1.48 -3.51 17.11
N LYS A 58 1.91 -4.10 16.00
CA LYS A 58 2.80 -3.43 15.05
C LYS A 58 2.59 -3.98 13.65
N ARG A 59 2.59 -3.07 12.66
CA ARG A 59 2.53 -3.40 11.23
C ARG A 59 3.62 -2.64 10.49
N ARG A 60 4.34 -3.31 9.60
CA ARG A 60 5.39 -2.72 8.75
C ARG A 60 5.18 -3.22 7.32
N SER A 61 4.97 -2.28 6.41
CA SER A 61 4.75 -2.55 4.99
C SER A 61 6.04 -2.36 4.19
N CYS A 62 6.43 -3.37 3.41
CA CYS A 62 7.55 -3.33 2.50
C CYS A 62 7.04 -3.48 1.07
N TYR A 63 7.12 -2.42 0.28
CA TYR A 63 6.61 -2.38 -1.08
C TYR A 63 7.70 -2.75 -2.09
N GLN A 64 7.37 -3.57 -3.08
CA GLN A 64 8.27 -3.98 -4.15
C GLN A 64 8.91 -2.78 -4.88
N ASN A 65 8.14 -1.72 -5.15
CA ASN A 65 8.62 -0.53 -5.85
C ASN A 65 8.12 0.76 -5.20
N THR A 66 8.84 1.22 -4.18
CA THR A 66 8.54 2.49 -3.49
C THR A 66 8.80 3.73 -4.35
N ALA A 67 9.67 3.64 -5.37
CA ALA A 67 9.94 4.76 -6.28
C ALA A 67 8.71 5.06 -7.14
N LEU A 68 8.09 4.02 -7.72
CA LEU A 68 6.83 4.16 -8.46
C LEU A 68 5.74 4.85 -7.63
N LEU A 69 5.52 4.41 -6.39
CA LEU A 69 4.52 5.01 -5.51
C LEU A 69 4.83 6.48 -5.18
N ARG A 70 6.11 6.81 -5.05
CA ARG A 70 6.57 8.18 -4.80
C ARG A 70 6.30 9.08 -6.00
N ASP A 71 6.60 8.60 -7.21
CA ASP A 71 6.41 9.37 -8.44
C ASP A 71 4.92 9.62 -8.70
N ILE A 72 4.07 8.59 -8.55
CA ILE A 72 2.62 8.74 -8.63
C ILE A 72 2.10 9.74 -7.59
N SER A 73 2.59 9.65 -6.34
CA SER A 73 2.17 10.58 -5.28
C SER A 73 2.56 12.03 -5.62
N ARG A 74 3.77 12.24 -6.14
CA ARG A 74 4.27 13.57 -6.53
C ARG A 74 3.47 14.17 -7.68
N GLU A 75 3.15 13.37 -8.70
CA GLU A 75 2.31 13.81 -9.82
C GLU A 75 0.93 14.24 -9.32
N ARG A 76 0.33 13.48 -8.40
CA ARG A 76 -0.98 13.82 -7.83
C ARG A 76 -0.94 15.06 -6.95
N GLU A 77 0.10 15.21 -6.13
CA GLU A 77 0.32 16.42 -5.34
C GLU A 77 0.46 17.67 -6.23
N ALA A 78 1.23 17.56 -7.33
CA ALA A 78 1.39 18.64 -8.29
C ALA A 78 0.06 19.04 -8.95
N ALA A 79 -0.76 18.07 -9.33
CA ALA A 79 -2.08 18.34 -9.91
C ALA A 79 -3.04 19.01 -8.90
N LEU A 80 -3.06 18.57 -7.64
CA LEU A 80 -3.85 19.19 -6.58
C LEU A 80 -3.40 20.62 -6.26
N ALA A 81 -2.10 20.90 -6.37
CA ALA A 81 -1.56 22.26 -6.20
C ALA A 81 -1.98 23.22 -7.32
N GLN A 82 -2.16 22.70 -8.55
CA GLN A 82 -2.61 23.49 -9.70
C GLN A 82 -4.13 23.74 -9.71
N ASN A 83 -4.91 22.99 -8.93
CA ASN A 83 -6.37 23.11 -8.89
C ASN A 83 -6.91 23.04 -7.45
N PRO A 84 -6.76 24.12 -6.64
CA PRO A 84 -7.08 24.12 -5.21
C PRO A 84 -8.57 23.97 -4.88
N ALA A 85 -9.46 24.00 -5.88
CA ALA A 85 -10.91 23.76 -5.72
C ALA A 85 -11.27 22.28 -5.45
N GLN A 86 -10.30 21.36 -5.51
CA GLN A 86 -10.46 19.93 -5.22
C GLN A 86 -9.88 19.50 -3.85
N ARG A 87 -9.66 20.46 -2.93
CA ARG A 87 -9.22 20.19 -1.55
C ARG A 87 -10.38 19.88 -0.60
#